data_AF-J0JYR1-F1
#
_entry.id   AF-J0JYR1-F1
#
_cell.length_a   1.000
_cell.length_b   1.000
_cell.length_c   1.000
_cell.angle_alpha   90.00
_cell.angle_beta   90.00
_cell.angle_gamma   90.00
#
_symmetry.space_group_name_H-M   'P 1'
#
loop_
_entity.id
_entity.type
_entity.pdbx_description
1 polymer ?
#
loop_
_entity_poly.entity_id
_entity_poly.type
_entity_poly.pdbx_seq_one_letter_code
_entity_poly.pdbx_strand_id
1 'polypeptide(L)' 'MWGARSKEENTARSVQTQEMLLNSLKKNIQMLESLGGNVSPLMLAKIKEYQDKADYINETNGKIDLKKYQSLTGGGS' A
#
# COMPACT_ATOMS: atom_id res chain seq x y z
N MET A 1 28.49 -2.73 -13.80
CA MET A 1 27.35 -1.90 -14.26
C MET A 1 26.83 -1.09 -13.08
N TRP A 2 27.35 0.12 -12.86
CA TRP A 2 26.71 1.09 -11.97
C TRP A 2 25.74 1.89 -12.84
N GLY A 3 24.56 1.31 -13.08
CA GLY A 3 23.52 1.90 -13.91
C GLY A 3 22.46 2.56 -13.03
N ALA A 4 22.05 3.78 -13.37
CA ALA A 4 20.86 4.38 -12.77
C ALA A 4 19.68 3.41 -12.94
N ARG A 5 19.03 3.06 -11.83
CA ARG A 5 17.87 2.16 -11.83
C ARG A 5 16.77 2.71 -12.75
N SER A 6 15.99 1.82 -13.36
CA SER A 6 14.80 2.26 -14.10
C SER A 6 13.77 2.86 -13.15
N LYS A 7 12.87 3.69 -13.67
CA LYS A 7 11.75 4.23 -12.90
C LYS A 7 10.87 3.12 -12.33
N GLU A 8 10.64 2.05 -13.11
CA GLU A 8 9.84 0.88 -12.70
C GLU A 8 10.50 0.13 -11.54
N GLU A 9 11.84 -0.05 -11.58
CA GLU A 9 12.55 -0.70 -10.47
C GLU A 9 12.47 0.15 -9.19
N ASN A 10 12.61 1.47 -9.31
CA ASN A 10 12.45 2.36 -8.16
C ASN A 10 11.03 2.28 -7.59
N THR A 11 10.01 2.29 -8.44
CA THR A 11 8.60 2.15 -8.03
C THR A 11 8.34 0.82 -7.32
N ALA A 12 8.81 -0.30 -7.88
CA ALA A 12 8.63 -1.62 -7.28
C ALA A 12 9.33 -1.71 -5.90
N ARG A 13 10.54 -1.15 -5.75
CA ARG A 13 11.24 -1.09 -4.47
C ARG A 13 10.54 -0.21 -3.43
N SER A 14 9.99 0.92 -3.84
CA SER A 14 9.20 1.77 -2.93
C SER A 14 8.00 1.01 -2.38
N VAL A 15 7.35 0.18 -3.20
CA VAL A 15 6.24 -0.66 -2.75
C VAL A 15 6.65 -1.73 -1.75
N GLN A 16 7.82 -2.36 -1.91
CA GLN A 16 8.33 -3.30 -0.90
C GLN A 16 8.43 -2.68 0.50
N THR A 17 8.86 -1.41 0.57
CA THR A 17 8.89 -0.68 1.85
C THR A 17 7.48 -0.38 2.35
N GLN A 18 6.56 0.01 1.47
CA GLN A 18 5.17 0.28 1.82
C GLN A 18 4.46 -0.97 2.35
N GLU A 19 4.70 -2.14 1.76
CA GLU A 19 4.15 -3.42 2.21
C GLU A 19 4.68 -3.80 3.60
N MET A 20 5.97 -3.60 3.86
CA MET A 20 6.55 -3.82 5.19
C MET A 20 5.84 -2.96 6.26
N LEU A 21 5.61 -1.69 5.96
CA LEU A 21 4.91 -0.76 6.85
C LEU A 21 3.43 -1.14 7.02
N LEU A 22 2.73 -1.49 5.94
CA LEU A 22 1.34 -1.94 6.00
C LEU A 22 1.19 -3.21 6.82
N ASN A 23 2.10 -4.16 6.66
CA ASN A 23 2.11 -5.40 7.44
C ASN A 23 2.36 -5.15 8.92
N SER A 24 3.26 -4.21 9.26
CA SER A 24 3.48 -3.78 10.64
C SER A 24 2.22 -3.13 11.24
N LEU A 25 1.58 -2.23 10.49
CA LEU A 25 0.34 -1.57 10.91
C LEU A 25 -0.79 -2.57 11.14
N LYS A 26 -1.00 -3.52 10.22
CA LYS A 26 -2.02 -4.58 10.38
C LYS A 26 -1.80 -5.41 11.64
N LYS A 27 -0.55 -5.78 11.94
CA LYS A 27 -0.20 -6.48 13.20
C LYS A 27 -0.52 -5.65 14.43
N ASN A 28 -0.23 -4.35 14.41
CA ASN A 28 -0.55 -3.45 15.53
C ASN A 28 -2.07 -3.32 15.74
N ILE A 29 -2.86 -3.28 14.66
CA ILE A 29 -4.32 -3.24 14.75
C ILE A 29 -4.87 -4.54 15.32
N GLN A 30 -4.38 -5.69 14.85
CA GLN A 30 -4.75 -7.00 15.41
C GLN A 30 -4.43 -7.08 16.91
N MET A 31 -3.28 -6.55 17.34
CA MET A 31 -2.93 -6.49 18.76
C MET A 31 -3.88 -5.56 19.53
N LEU A 32 -4.19 -4.38 19.00
CA LEU A 32 -5.13 -3.45 19.62
C LEU A 32 -6.53 -4.09 19.78
N GLU A 33 -7.02 -4.77 18.75
CA GLU A 33 -8.30 -5.50 18.78
C GLU A 33 -8.29 -6.62 19.82
N SER A 34 -7.17 -7.35 19.95
CA SER A 34 -7.03 -8.41 20.98
C SER A 34 -7.08 -7.89 22.42
N LEU A 35 -6.76 -6.61 22.62
CA LEU A 35 -6.82 -5.92 23.92
C LEU A 35 -8.18 -5.23 24.15
N GLY A 36 -9.16 -5.41 23.25
CA GLY A 36 -10.49 -4.81 23.33
C GLY A 36 -10.57 -3.38 22.77
N GLY A 37 -9.50 -2.89 22.13
CA GLY A 37 -9.53 -1.64 21.37
C GLY A 37 -10.18 -1.81 20.00
N ASN A 38 -10.46 -0.70 19.32
CA ASN A 38 -10.94 -0.72 17.93
C ASN A 38 -10.28 0.40 17.11
N VAL A 39 -10.39 0.29 15.79
CA VAL A 39 -10.01 1.35 14.85
C VAL A 39 -11.24 1.82 14.08
N SER A 40 -11.22 3.08 13.64
CA SER A 40 -12.35 3.60 12.87
C SER A 40 -12.48 2.89 11.52
N PRO A 41 -13.69 2.73 10.97
CA PRO A 41 -13.89 2.20 9.62
C PRO A 41 -13.13 2.98 8.55
N LEU A 42 -12.95 4.30 8.73
CA LEU A 42 -12.16 5.15 7.84
C LEU A 42 -10.67 4.75 7.82
N MET A 43 -10.11 4.35 8.96
CA MET A 43 -8.74 3.82 9.02
C MET A 43 -8.61 2.51 8.26
N LEU A 44 -9.58 1.59 8.43
CA LEU A 44 -9.60 0.32 7.68
C LEU A 44 -9.71 0.55 6.17
N ALA A 45 -10.58 1.47 5.74
CA ALA A 45 -10.71 1.85 4.34
C ALA A 45 -9.40 2.42 3.76
N LYS A 46 -8.68 3.25 4.54
CA LYS A 46 -7.39 3.81 4.12
C LYS A 46 -6.31 2.74 4.01
N ILE A 47 -6.26 1.78 4.92
CA ILE A 47 -5.33 0.64 4.84
C ILE A 47 -5.61 -0.19 3.59
N LYS A 48 -6.89 -0.44 3.29
CA LYS A 48 -7.27 -1.16 2.06
C LYS A 48 -6.83 -0.40 0.81
N GLU A 49 -7.07 0.92 0.74
CA GLU A 49 -6.61 1.75 -0.39
C GLU A 49 -5.11 1.59 -0.64
N TYR A 50 -4.28 1.67 0.40
CA TYR A 50 -2.83 1.54 0.25
C TYR A 50 -2.41 0.12 -0.10
N GLN A 51 -3.13 -0.91 0.38
CA GLN A 51 -2.91 -2.29 -0.06
C GLN A 51 -3.24 -2.45 -1.54
N ASP A 52 -4.40 -1.98 -2.00
CA ASP A 52 -4.82 -2.07 -3.40
C ASP A 52 -3.80 -1.37 -4.33
N LYS A 53 -3.23 -0.24 -3.88
CA LYS A 53 -2.17 0.49 -4.60
C LYS A 53 -0.85 -0.29 -4.68
N ALA A 54 -0.45 -0.93 -3.58
CA ALA A 54 0.74 -1.78 -3.55
C ALA A 54 0.56 -3.00 -4.47
N ASP A 55 -0.59 -3.67 -4.37
CA ASP A 55 -0.95 -4.84 -5.19
C ASP A 55 -0.91 -4.48 -6.68
N TYR A 56 -1.53 -3.35 -7.07
CA TYR A 56 -1.48 -2.88 -8.45
C TYR A 56 -0.05 -2.69 -8.97
N ILE A 57 0.83 -2.05 -8.20
CA ILE A 57 2.22 -1.82 -8.61
C ILE A 57 2.99 -3.15 -8.75
N ASN A 58 2.74 -4.11 -7.86
CA ASN A 58 3.34 -5.44 -7.94
C ASN A 58 2.87 -6.18 -9.20
N GLU A 59 1.55 -6.19 -9.45
CA GLU A 59 0.95 -6.82 -10.63
C GLU A 59 1.46 -6.21 -11.95
N THR A 60 1.76 -4.91 -11.95
CA THR A 60 2.29 -4.21 -13.13
C THR A 60 3.82 -4.16 -13.21
N ASN A 61 4.53 -4.82 -12.29
CA ASN A 61 6.00 -4.80 -12.18
C ASN A 61 6.58 -3.37 -12.17
N GLY A 62 5.97 -2.47 -11.40
CA GLY A 62 6.43 -1.08 -11.28
C GLY A 62 5.94 -0.14 -12.39
N LYS A 63 5.19 -0.63 -13.39
CA LYS A 63 4.59 0.22 -14.42
C LYS A 63 3.32 0.89 -13.89
N ILE A 64 3.25 2.20 -13.95
CA ILE A 64 2.09 2.94 -13.44
C ILE A 64 1.32 3.59 -14.58
N ASP A 65 0.04 3.22 -14.71
CA ASP A 65 -0.97 4.10 -15.29
C ASP A 65 -1.52 5.01 -14.18
N LEU A 66 -1.31 6.33 -14.33
CA LEU A 66 -1.66 7.28 -13.28
C LEU A 66 -3.17 7.35 -13.02
N LYS A 67 -4.00 7.22 -14.07
CA LYS A 67 -5.47 7.27 -13.91
C LYS A 67 -5.96 6.04 -13.16
N LYS A 68 -5.45 4.86 -13.50
CA LYS A 68 -5.76 3.61 -12.81
C LYS A 68 -5.29 3.69 -11.35
N TYR A 69 -4.04 4.10 -11.10
CA TYR A 69 -3.50 4.22 -9.76
C TYR A 69 -4.28 5.21 -8.88
N GLN A 70 -4.68 6.35 -9.44
CA GLN A 70 -5.52 7.34 -8.75
C GLN A 70 -6.94 6.82 -8.53
N SER A 71 -7.50 6.03 -9.44
CA SER A 71 -8.83 5.44 -9.24
C SER A 71 -8.90 4.43 -8.09
N LEU A 72 -7.75 3.94 -7.60
CA LEU A 72 -7.67 3.07 -6.43
C LEU A 72 -7.84 3.83 -5.11
N THR A 73 -7.98 5.17 -5.12
CA THR A 73 -8.35 5.92 -3.92
C THR A 73 -9.62 5.32 -3.33
N GLY A 74 -9.53 4.85 -2.07
CA GLY A 74 -10.67 4.26 -1.39
C GLY A 74 -11.79 5.30 -1.37
N GLY A 75 -12.99 4.90 -1.78
CA GLY A 75 -14.15 5.76 -2.02
C GLY A 75 -14.60 6.57 -0.81
N GLY A 76 -13.83 7.61 -0.46
CA GLY A 76 -14.25 8.73 0.35
C GLY A 76 -14.62 9.86 -0.59
N SER A 77 -15.92 10.05 -0.75
CA SER A 77 -16.49 11.35 -1.17
C SER A 77 -16.18 12.41 -0.13
#